data_AF-A0A815Y252-F1
#
_entry.id   AF-A0A815Y252-F1
#
_cell.length_a   1.000
_cell.length_b   1.000
_cell.length_c   1.000
_cell.angle_alpha   90.00
_cell.angle_beta   90.00
_cell.angle_gamma   90.00
#
_symmetry.space_group_name_H-M   'P 1'
#
loop_
_entity.id
_entity.type
_entity.pdbx_description
1 polymer ?
#
loop_
_entity_poly.entity_id
_entity_poly.type
_entity_poly.pdbx_seq_one_letter_code
_entity_poly.pdbx_strand_id
1 'polypeptide(L)'
;DVTERRPANEDELCVYTQELAVLITYPDLYHLGALPYLVGHCGLKCPVYATVPVYKMGQMFMYDLHQSRSNSEDFTLFTLDHVDAAFDLFVQLKYDQSISLEDKGLG
;
A
#
# COMPACT_ATOMS: atom_id res chain seq x y z
N ASP A 1 -29.28 1.24 -2.66
CA ASP A 1 -28.89 0.47 -3.84
C ASP A 1 -27.50 0.92 -4.27
N VAL A 2 -26.47 0.43 -3.59
CA VAL A 2 -25.07 0.77 -3.89
C VAL A 2 -24.61 -0.27 -4.90
N THR A 3 -24.72 0.10 -6.16
CA THR A 3 -24.30 -0.71 -7.29
C THR A 3 -22.80 -0.93 -7.20
N GLU A 4 -22.44 -2.17 -6.87
CA GLU A 4 -21.12 -2.76 -6.90
C GLU A 4 -20.59 -2.73 -8.34
N ARG A 5 -20.09 -1.56 -8.78
CA ARG A 5 -19.32 -1.44 -10.01
C ARG A 5 -17.94 -2.02 -9.74
N ARG A 6 -17.79 -3.33 -9.94
CA ARG A 6 -16.46 -3.93 -10.10
C ARG A 6 -15.79 -3.27 -11.32
N PRO A 7 -14.65 -2.58 -11.15
CA PRO A 7 -13.90 -2.08 -12.30
C PRO A 7 -13.39 -3.27 -13.13
N ALA A 8 -13.60 -3.20 -14.44
CA ALA A 8 -13.40 -4.33 -15.37
C ALA A 8 -12.04 -4.29 -16.09
N ASN A 9 -11.15 -3.37 -15.70
CA ASN A 9 -9.91 -3.03 -16.40
C ASN A 9 -8.90 -2.38 -15.45
N GLU A 10 -7.64 -2.80 -15.58
CA GLU A 10 -6.50 -2.35 -14.75
C GLU A 10 -6.25 -0.82 -14.90
N ASP A 11 -6.56 -0.25 -16.07
CA ASP A 11 -6.37 1.17 -16.36
C ASP A 11 -7.35 2.11 -15.63
N GLU A 12 -8.62 1.72 -15.45
CA GLU A 12 -9.60 2.55 -14.71
C GLU A 12 -9.37 2.50 -13.19
N LEU A 13 -8.87 1.36 -12.69
CA LEU A 13 -8.43 1.21 -11.30
C LEU A 13 -7.28 2.17 -10.98
N CYS A 14 -6.31 2.32 -11.89
CA CYS A 14 -5.20 3.26 -11.69
C CYS A 14 -5.68 4.70 -11.51
N VAL A 15 -6.69 5.14 -12.28
CA VAL A 15 -7.24 6.52 -12.18
C VAL A 15 -7.89 6.75 -10.82
N TYR A 16 -8.72 5.80 -10.36
CA TYR A 16 -9.42 5.93 -9.08
C TYR A 16 -8.47 5.96 -7.88
N THR A 17 -7.34 5.26 -7.98
CA THR A 17 -6.35 5.19 -6.89
C THR A 17 -5.57 6.48 -6.68
N GLN A 18 -5.59 7.44 -7.62
CA GLN A 18 -4.88 8.71 -7.45
C GLN A 18 -5.57 9.68 -6.47
N GLU A 19 -6.85 9.44 -6.15
CA GLU A 19 -7.64 10.27 -5.23
C GLU A 19 -7.85 9.62 -3.86
N LEU A 20 -7.26 8.44 -3.63
CA LEU A 20 -7.37 7.71 -2.37
C LEU A 20 -6.14 7.95 -1.50
N ALA A 21 -6.34 7.86 -0.19
CA ALA A 21 -5.28 7.84 0.81
C ALA A 21 -5.46 6.58 1.65
N VAL A 22 -4.39 5.81 1.85
CA VAL A 22 -4.42 4.59 2.66
C VAL A 22 -3.77 4.90 4.00
N LEU A 23 -4.48 4.66 5.11
CA LEU A 23 -3.94 4.84 6.46
C LEU A 23 -3.64 3.47 7.08
N ILE A 24 -2.41 3.26 7.53
CA ILE A 24 -1.99 2.01 8.16
C ILE A 24 -1.69 2.24 9.64
N THR A 25 -2.49 1.58 10.48
CA THR A 25 -2.38 1.68 11.95
C THR A 25 -1.46 0.61 12.53
N TYR A 26 -1.42 -0.59 11.93
CA TYR A 26 -0.67 -1.75 12.45
C TYR A 26 0.14 -2.44 11.35
N PRO A 27 1.39 -2.88 11.64
CA PRO A 27 2.25 -3.58 10.70
C PRO A 27 1.91 -5.09 10.64
N ASP A 28 0.64 -5.44 10.45
CA ASP A 28 0.21 -6.84 10.35
C ASP A 28 0.04 -7.30 8.91
N LEU A 29 0.20 -8.61 8.68
CA LEU A 29 -0.01 -9.23 7.36
C LEU A 29 -1.35 -8.87 6.72
N TYR A 30 -2.42 -8.77 7.51
CA TYR A 30 -3.75 -8.43 7.01
C TYR A 30 -3.89 -6.99 6.50
N HIS A 31 -3.07 -6.07 7.02
CA HIS A 31 -3.15 -4.64 6.70
C HIS A 31 -2.06 -4.21 5.71
N LEU A 32 -0.88 -4.81 5.83
CA LEU A 32 0.30 -4.45 5.07
C LEU A 32 0.50 -5.42 3.88
N GLY A 33 0.16 -6.70 4.03
CA GLY A 33 0.38 -7.78 3.06
C GLY A 33 -0.29 -7.57 1.69
N ALA A 34 -1.44 -6.91 1.66
CA ALA A 34 -2.16 -6.62 0.43
C ALA A 34 -1.52 -5.47 -0.38
N LEU A 35 -0.75 -4.60 0.27
CA LEU A 35 -0.17 -3.41 -0.36
C LEU A 35 0.82 -3.72 -1.49
N PRO A 36 1.87 -4.56 -1.32
CA PRO A 36 2.78 -4.87 -2.42
C PRO A 36 2.10 -5.61 -3.56
N TYR A 37 1.04 -6.37 -3.27
CA TYR A 37 0.22 -7.01 -4.30
C TYR A 37 -0.54 -5.96 -5.12
N LEU A 38 -1.20 -5.01 -4.47
CA LEU A 38 -1.94 -3.93 -5.15
C LEU A 38 -1.01 -2.98 -5.91
N VAL A 39 0.19 -2.69 -5.41
CA VAL A 39 1.16 -1.83 -6.09
C VAL A 39 1.76 -2.55 -7.29
N GLY A 40 2.16 -3.82 -7.13
CA GLY A 40 2.77 -4.61 -8.20
C GLY A 40 1.80 -5.02 -9.31
N HIS A 41 0.58 -5.45 -8.96
CA HIS A 41 -0.41 -5.93 -9.94
C HIS A 41 -1.40 -4.87 -10.38
N CYS A 42 -1.83 -3.97 -9.48
CA CYS A 42 -2.87 -2.98 -9.80
C CYS A 42 -2.31 -1.56 -10.04
N GLY A 43 -0.99 -1.36 -9.93
CA GLY A 43 -0.36 -0.06 -10.20
C GLY A 43 -0.83 1.06 -9.27
N LEU A 44 -1.15 0.72 -8.01
CA LEU A 44 -1.61 1.66 -6.99
C LEU A 44 -0.61 2.82 -6.80
N LYS A 45 -1.06 4.08 -6.92
CA LYS A 45 -0.21 5.30 -6.77
C LYS A 45 -0.64 6.23 -5.62
N CYS A 46 -1.49 5.77 -4.72
CA CYS A 46 -1.95 6.58 -3.59
C CYS A 46 -0.86 6.77 -2.53
N PRO A 47 -0.78 7.93 -1.86
CA PRO A 47 0.05 8.08 -0.68
C PRO A 47 -0.47 7.19 0.47
N VAL A 48 0.45 6.49 1.11
CA VAL A 48 0.15 5.62 2.27
C VAL A 48 0.65 6.30 3.54
N TYR A 49 -0.25 6.63 4.45
CA TYR A 49 0.08 7.31 5.69
C TYR A 49 0.32 6.29 6.81
N ALA A 50 1.49 6.34 7.43
CA ALA A 50 1.79 5.54 8.61
C ALA A 50 2.84 6.22 9.50
N THR A 51 2.91 5.78 10.74
CA THR A 51 3.94 6.26 11.66
C THR A 51 5.31 5.65 11.34
N VAL A 52 6.39 6.35 11.67
CA VAL A 52 7.78 5.89 11.48
C VAL A 52 8.05 4.45 11.98
N PRO A 53 7.62 4.02 13.19
CA PRO A 53 7.85 2.65 13.63
C PRO A 53 7.09 1.63 12.78
N VAL A 54 5.88 1.93 12.33
CA VAL A 54 5.08 1.06 11.46
C VAL A 54 5.73 0.92 10.08
N TYR A 55 6.24 2.02 9.52
CA TYR A 55 7.01 2.00 8.28
C TYR A 55 8.24 1.09 8.39
N LYS A 56 9.11 1.34 9.39
CA LYS A 56 10.37 0.61 9.55
C LYS A 56 10.18 -0.86 9.90
N MET A 57 9.25 -1.16 10.81
CA MET A 57 8.95 -2.54 11.18
C MET A 57 8.18 -3.27 10.09
N GLY A 58 7.26 -2.59 9.41
CA GLY A 58 6.51 -3.15 8.28
C GLY A 58 7.43 -3.56 7.14
N GLN A 59 8.43 -2.73 6.80
CA GLN A 59 9.39 -3.06 5.75
C GLN A 59 10.19 -4.33 6.10
N MET A 60 10.73 -4.40 7.32
CA MET A 60 11.43 -5.60 7.79
C MET A 60 10.51 -6.84 7.84
N PHE A 61 9.27 -6.67 8.28
CA PHE A 61 8.28 -7.75 8.34
C PHE A 61 7.97 -8.32 6.95
N MET A 62 7.87 -7.46 5.93
CA MET A 62 7.60 -7.89 4.55
C MET A 62 8.76 -8.63 3.92
N TYR A 63 10.00 -8.19 4.18
CA TYR A 63 11.18 -8.92 3.75
C TYR A 63 11.25 -10.31 4.39
N ASP A 64 11.03 -10.40 5.71
CA ASP A 64 11.05 -11.67 6.44
C ASP A 64 9.92 -12.60 5.96
N LEU A 65 8.72 -12.06 5.77
CA LEU A 65 7.58 -12.81 5.22
C LEU A 65 7.87 -13.34 3.82
N HIS A 66 8.38 -12.51 2.91
CA HIS A 66 8.70 -12.93 1.54
C HIS A 66 9.76 -14.02 1.55
N GLN A 67 10.80 -13.89 2.38
CA GLN A 67 11.85 -14.89 2.52
C GLN A 67 11.32 -16.21 3.11
N SER A 68 10.51 -16.12 4.17
CA SER A 68 9.85 -17.27 4.82
C SER A 68 8.95 -18.04 3.85
N ARG A 69 8.18 -17.31 3.02
CA ARG A 69 7.30 -17.90 2.01
C ARG A 69 8.08 -18.47 0.82
N SER A 70 9.07 -17.74 0.30
CA SER A 70 9.94 -18.22 -0.78
C SER A 70 10.75 -19.47 -0.41
N ASN A 71 11.08 -19.64 0.87
CA ASN A 71 11.76 -20.84 1.35
C ASN A 71 10.81 -22.04 1.53
N SER A 72 9.51 -21.81 1.63
CA SER A 72 8.51 -22.86 1.83
C SER A 72 7.82 -23.29 0.53
N GLU A 73 7.57 -22.33 -0.37
CA GLU A 73 6.78 -22.49 -1.60
C GLU A 73 7.29 -21.54 -2.71
N ASP A 74 6.98 -21.85 -3.98
CA ASP A 74 7.21 -20.93 -5.09
C ASP A 74 6.28 -19.71 -4.97
N PHE A 75 6.74 -18.69 -4.24
CA PHE A 75 5.98 -17.49 -3.95
C PHE A 75 5.96 -16.52 -5.15
N THR A 76 4.85 -16.50 -5.91
CA THR A 76 4.70 -15.63 -7.09
C THR A 76 3.72 -14.47 -6.90
N LEU A 77 3.26 -14.21 -5.67
CA LEU A 77 2.28 -13.15 -5.40
C LEU A 77 2.87 -11.75 -5.52
N PHE A 78 4.04 -11.49 -4.94
CA PHE A 78 4.74 -10.21 -5.07
C PHE A 78 6.25 -10.42 -4.91
N THR A 79 7.05 -9.56 -5.52
CA THR A 79 8.52 -9.58 -5.41
C THR A 79 9.01 -8.56 -4.39
N LEU A 80 10.30 -8.63 -4.05
CA LEU A 80 10.95 -7.59 -3.24
C LEU A 80 10.86 -6.20 -3.88
N ASP A 81 10.92 -6.12 -5.21
CA ASP A 81 10.75 -4.84 -5.92
C ASP A 81 9.35 -4.25 -5.72
N HIS A 82 8.31 -5.10 -5.65
CA HIS A 82 6.94 -4.63 -5.35
C HIS A 82 6.80 -4.16 -3.91
N VAL A 83 7.55 -4.75 -2.97
CA VAL A 83 7.63 -4.27 -1.60
C VAL A 83 8.26 -2.89 -1.59
N ASP A 84 9.42 -2.72 -2.20
CA ASP A 84 10.12 -1.43 -2.26
C ASP A 84 9.24 -0.34 -2.89
N ALA A 85 8.61 -0.63 -4.03
CA ALA A 85 7.68 0.29 -4.68
C ALA A 85 6.47 0.67 -3.80
N ALA A 86 5.96 -0.27 -2.99
CA ALA A 86 4.88 0.02 -2.05
C ALA A 86 5.35 0.90 -0.89
N PHE A 87 6.59 0.73 -0.41
CA PHE A 87 7.17 1.53 0.66
C PHE A 87 7.56 2.94 0.19
N ASP A 88 7.87 3.13 -1.09
CA ASP A 88 8.11 4.47 -1.67
C ASP A 88 6.86 5.37 -1.61
N LEU A 89 5.66 4.79 -1.59
CA LEU A 89 4.40 5.53 -1.44
C LEU A 89 4.12 5.98 0.01
N PHE A 90 4.90 5.51 0.98
CA PHE A 90 4.64 5.85 2.38
C PHE A 90 5.04 7.27 2.71
N VAL A 91 4.09 8.01 3.27
CA VAL A 91 4.31 9.28 3.92
C VAL A 91 4.49 9.02 5.42
N GLN A 92 5.73 9.18 5.89
CA GLN A 92 6.09 8.97 7.29
C GLN A 92 5.55 10.10 8.15
N LEU A 93 4.72 9.74 9.12
CA LEU A 93 4.10 10.69 10.05
C LEU A 93 4.75 10.64 11.42
N LYS A 94 4.87 11.82 12.02
CA LYS A 94 5.17 11.95 13.44
C LYS A 94 3.89 11.81 14.26
N TYR A 95 4.04 11.33 15.49
CA TYR A 95 2.93 11.31 16.44
C TYR A 95 2.40 12.74 16.66
N ASP A 96 1.08 12.90 16.61
CA ASP A 96 0.37 14.19 16.74
C ASP A 96 0.68 15.21 15.63
N GLN A 97 1.04 14.74 14.43
CA GLN A 97 1.18 15.60 13.26
C GLN A 97 -0.18 15.81 12.59
N SER A 98 -0.71 17.04 12.61
CA SER A 98 -1.84 17.41 11.77
C SER A 98 -1.40 17.45 10.30
N ILE A 99 -2.03 16.62 9.47
CA ILE A 99 -1.86 16.67 8.01
C ILE A 99 -3.09 17.35 7.46
N SER A 100 -2.88 18.47 6.77
CA SER A 100 -3.90 18.98 5.87
C SER A 100 -3.86 18.07 4.64
N LEU A 101 -4.89 17.25 4.46
CA LEU A 101 -5.14 16.62 3.16
C LEU A 101 -5.48 17.77 2.22
N GLU A 102 -4.47 18.26 1.49
CA GLU A 102 -4.68 19.26 0.47
C GLU A 102 -5.49 18.59 -0.62
N ASP A 103 -6.81 18.77 -0.54
CA ASP A 103 -7.73 18.43 -1.62
C ASP A 103 -7.18 19.10 -2.88
N LYS A 104 -7.09 18.35 -3.99
CA LYS A 104 -6.93 18.96 -5.31
C LYS A 104 -8.22 19.70 -5.65
N GLY A 105 -8.46 20.80 -4.95
CA GLY A 105 -9.54 21.73 -5.22
C GLY A 105 -9.31 22.27 -6.62
N LEU A 106 -9.97 21.64 -7.60
CA LEU A 106 -10.26 22.24 -8.88
C LEU A 106 -11.16 23.45 -8.59
N GLY A 107 -10.52 24.60 -8.42
CA GLY A 107 -11.19 25.90 -8.40
C GLY A 107 -11.76 26.28 -9.77
#